data_AF-A0A0D7WUZ9-F1
#
_entry.id   AF-A0A0D7WUZ9-F1
#
_cell.length_a   1.000
_cell.length_b   1.000
_cell.length_c   1.000
_cell.angle_alpha   90.00
_cell.angle_beta   90.00
_cell.angle_gamma   90.00
#
_symmetry.space_group_name_H-M   'P 1'
#
loop_
_entity.id
_entity.type
_entity.pdbx_description
1 polymer ?
#
loop_
_entity_poly.entity_id
_entity_poly.type
_entity_poly.pdbx_seq_one_letter_code
_entity_poly.pdbx_strand_id
1 'polypeptide(L)'
;MTVKFQKIIDGFSKYNVVTGDDEQIHAVLEQVGIEVDELWDLAKYLENAFEKALDEGNPNIADKIEQLQYGINFLCEAHSEGYKVLFKSKYIEQSI
;
A
#
# COMPACT_ATOMS: atom_id res chain seq x y z
N MET A 1 -13.47 -8.80 2.83
CA MET A 1 -12.05 -8.37 2.90
C MET A 1 -11.46 -8.20 1.50
N THR A 2 -11.46 -9.22 0.65
CA THR A 2 -10.90 -9.21 -0.73
C THR A 2 -11.35 -8.04 -1.62
N VAL A 3 -12.63 -7.62 -1.56
CA VAL A 3 -13.14 -6.52 -2.39
C VAL A 3 -12.56 -5.16 -2.02
N LYS A 4 -12.25 -4.92 -0.74
CA LYS A 4 -11.58 -3.67 -0.32
C LYS A 4 -10.16 -3.63 -0.89
N PHE A 5 -9.39 -4.70 -0.72
CA PHE A 5 -8.01 -4.75 -1.20
C PHE A 5 -7.90 -4.70 -2.72
N GLN A 6 -8.83 -5.32 -3.44
CA GLN A 6 -8.92 -5.19 -4.90
C GLN A 6 -9.16 -3.73 -5.34
N LYS A 7 -9.98 -2.97 -4.59
CA LYS A 7 -10.20 -1.54 -4.86
C LYS A 7 -8.96 -0.70 -4.62
N ILE A 8 -8.07 -1.11 -3.71
CA ILE A 8 -6.79 -0.43 -3.52
C ILE A 8 -5.95 -0.65 -4.75
N ILE A 9 -5.80 -1.88 -5.24
CA ILE A 9 -5.05 -2.19 -6.46
C ILE A 9 -5.65 -1.44 -7.67
N ASP A 10 -6.97 -1.39 -7.82
CA ASP A 10 -7.64 -0.65 -8.91
C ASP A 10 -7.47 0.87 -8.79
N GLY A 11 -7.60 1.41 -7.58
CA GLY A 11 -7.34 2.81 -7.28
C GLY A 11 -5.91 3.17 -7.59
N PHE A 12 -4.96 2.40 -7.05
CA PHE A 12 -3.53 2.54 -7.29
C PHE A 12 -3.17 2.36 -8.76
N SER A 13 -3.84 1.48 -9.50
CA SER A 13 -3.61 1.31 -10.94
C SER A 13 -4.01 2.54 -11.76
N LYS A 14 -4.92 3.37 -11.26
CA LYS A 14 -5.31 4.66 -11.87
C LYS A 14 -4.34 5.79 -11.54
N TYR A 15 -3.58 5.67 -10.46
CA TYR A 15 -2.55 6.63 -10.09
C TYR A 15 -1.18 6.12 -10.59
N ASN A 16 -0.47 6.91 -11.38
CA ASN A 16 0.93 6.60 -11.72
C ASN A 16 1.79 6.96 -10.50
N VAL A 17 1.65 6.22 -9.41
CA VAL A 17 2.40 6.47 -8.17
C VAL A 17 3.81 5.97 -8.37
N VAL A 18 4.69 6.87 -8.81
CA VAL A 18 6.12 6.65 -8.78
C VAL A 18 6.54 6.64 -7.30
N THR A 19 7.40 5.70 -6.92
CA THR A 19 8.04 5.63 -5.60
C THR A 19 8.47 7.02 -5.11
N GLY A 20 7.83 7.53 -4.05
CA GLY A 20 8.06 8.87 -3.48
C GLY A 20 6.80 9.70 -3.21
N ASP A 21 5.65 9.31 -3.72
CA ASP A 21 4.36 9.98 -3.45
C ASP A 21 3.61 9.27 -2.29
N ASP A 22 4.19 9.31 -1.08
CA ASP A 22 3.59 8.74 0.13
C ASP A 22 2.15 9.27 0.35
N GLU A 23 1.89 10.55 0.04
CA GLU A 23 0.56 11.16 0.16
C GLU A 23 -0.53 10.42 -0.64
N GLN A 24 -0.20 9.88 -1.81
CA GLN A 24 -1.18 9.18 -2.65
C GLN A 24 -1.50 7.79 -2.12
N ILE A 25 -0.50 7.07 -1.62
CA ILE A 25 -0.72 5.78 -0.94
C ILE A 25 -1.66 5.99 0.23
N HIS A 26 -1.40 6.99 1.06
CA HIS A 26 -2.23 7.30 2.21
C HIS A 26 -3.65 7.71 1.80
N ALA A 27 -3.80 8.54 0.77
CA ALA A 27 -5.11 8.95 0.25
C ALA A 27 -5.95 7.77 -0.26
N VAL A 28 -5.34 6.82 -0.97
CA VAL A 28 -6.04 5.61 -1.46
C VAL A 28 -6.45 4.71 -0.29
N LEU A 29 -5.57 4.52 0.69
CA LEU A 29 -5.86 3.73 1.89
C LEU A 29 -6.99 4.37 2.72
N GLU A 30 -6.99 5.70 2.84
CA GLU A 30 -8.06 6.43 3.52
C GLU A 30 -9.39 6.38 2.75
N GLN A 31 -9.38 6.53 1.42
CA GLN A 31 -10.58 6.40 0.59
C GLN A 31 -11.23 5.01 0.70
N VAL A 32 -10.42 3.96 0.79
CA VAL A 32 -10.91 2.58 0.94
C VAL A 32 -11.27 2.26 2.39
N GLY A 33 -10.87 3.10 3.34
CA GLY A 33 -11.12 2.90 4.76
C GLY A 33 -10.34 1.72 5.31
N ILE A 34 -9.03 1.69 5.01
CA ILE A 34 -8.08 0.74 5.59
C ILE A 34 -7.61 1.27 6.93
N GLU A 35 -7.74 0.44 7.96
CA GLU A 35 -7.19 0.70 9.28
C GLU A 35 -5.72 0.28 9.37
N VAL A 36 -5.01 0.79 10.37
CA VAL A 36 -3.57 0.46 10.58
C VAL A 36 -3.40 -1.03 10.83
N ASP A 37 -4.28 -1.64 11.64
CA ASP A 37 -4.30 -3.08 11.88
C ASP A 37 -4.54 -3.91 10.60
N GLU A 38 -5.24 -3.35 9.61
CA GLU A 38 -5.50 -4.00 8.33
C GLU A 38 -4.31 -3.90 7.35
N LEU A 39 -3.27 -3.10 7.65
CA LEU A 39 -2.09 -2.95 6.78
C LEU A 39 -1.33 -4.27 6.62
N TRP A 40 -1.19 -5.05 7.69
CA TRP A 40 -0.50 -6.34 7.66
C TRP A 40 -1.26 -7.37 6.81
N ASP A 41 -2.59 -7.39 6.91
CA ASP A 41 -3.44 -8.21 6.07
C ASP A 41 -3.40 -7.76 4.60
N LEU A 42 -3.33 -6.44 4.36
CA LEU A 42 -3.15 -5.88 3.02
C LEU A 42 -1.79 -6.26 2.42
N ALA A 43 -0.70 -6.19 3.18
CA ALA A 43 0.63 -6.57 2.72
C ALA A 43 0.67 -8.04 2.27
N LYS A 44 0.10 -8.95 3.06
CA LYS A 44 -0.05 -10.37 2.69
C LYS A 44 -0.93 -10.57 1.45
N TYR A 45 -1.99 -9.77 1.33
CA TYR A 45 -2.85 -9.82 0.16
C TYR A 45 -2.11 -9.41 -1.12
N LEU A 46 -1.30 -8.36 -1.04
CA LEU A 46 -0.50 -7.86 -2.15
C LEU A 46 0.55 -8.87 -2.59
N GLU A 47 1.23 -9.53 -1.65
CA GLU A 47 2.17 -10.62 -1.96
C GLU A 47 1.50 -11.73 -2.79
N ASN A 48 0.33 -12.21 -2.34
CA ASN A 48 -0.42 -13.24 -3.07
C ASN A 48 -0.90 -12.75 -4.45
N ALA A 49 -1.32 -11.48 -4.52
CA ALA A 49 -1.78 -10.87 -5.77
C ALA A 49 -0.63 -10.68 -6.77
N PHE A 50 0.58 -10.38 -6.28
CA PHE A 50 1.79 -10.27 -7.08
C PHE A 50 2.17 -11.62 -7.70
N GLU A 51 2.22 -12.67 -6.89
CA GLU A 51 2.49 -14.04 -7.36
C GLU A 51 1.50 -14.47 -8.44
N LYS A 52 0.20 -14.17 -8.24
CA LYS A 52 -0.83 -14.43 -9.26
C LYS A 52 -0.62 -13.61 -10.53
N ALA A 53 -0.30 -12.34 -10.42
CA ALA A 53 -0.07 -11.49 -11.58
C ALA A 53 1.15 -11.95 -12.41
N LEU A 54 2.18 -12.49 -11.75
CA LEU A 54 3.31 -13.13 -12.41
C LEU A 54 2.92 -14.45 -13.09
N ASP A 55 2.14 -15.30 -12.41
CA ASP A 55 1.65 -16.57 -12.96
C ASP A 55 0.73 -16.36 -14.18
N GLU A 56 -0.13 -15.34 -14.13
CA GLU A 56 -1.00 -14.93 -15.25
C GLU A 56 -0.24 -14.20 -16.38
N GLY A 57 1.07 -13.97 -16.24
CA GLY A 57 1.89 -13.31 -17.26
C GLY A 57 1.53 -11.85 -17.50
N ASN A 58 1.08 -11.14 -16.46
CA ASN A 58 0.70 -9.73 -16.50
C ASN A 58 1.74 -8.85 -15.78
N PRO A 59 2.94 -8.62 -16.37
CA PRO A 59 4.02 -7.91 -15.72
C PRO A 59 3.67 -6.46 -15.36
N ASN A 60 2.79 -5.80 -16.13
CA ASN A 60 2.31 -4.45 -15.81
C ASN A 60 1.48 -4.38 -14.52
N ILE A 61 0.74 -5.44 -14.19
CA ILE A 61 -0.05 -5.51 -12.96
C ILE A 61 0.88 -5.89 -11.81
N ALA A 62 1.79 -6.83 -12.05
CA ALA A 62 2.80 -7.23 -11.07
C ALA A 62 3.66 -6.02 -10.61
N ASP A 63 4.17 -5.21 -11.54
CA ASP A 63 4.97 -4.01 -11.24
C ASP A 63 4.20 -3.01 -10.34
N LYS A 64 2.92 -2.78 -10.63
CA LYS A 64 2.07 -1.90 -9.81
C LYS A 64 1.80 -2.46 -8.42
N ILE A 65 1.61 -3.78 -8.31
CA ILE A 65 1.41 -4.44 -7.02
C ILE A 65 2.70 -4.38 -6.21
N GLU A 66 3.87 -4.57 -6.84
CA GLU A 66 5.18 -4.46 -6.20
C GLU A 66 5.41 -3.05 -5.64
N GLN A 67 5.11 -2.00 -6.42
CA GLN A 67 5.20 -0.61 -5.94
C GLN A 67 4.28 -0.33 -4.76
N LEU A 68 3.05 -0.84 -4.81
CA LEU A 68 2.11 -0.71 -3.71
C LEU A 68 2.61 -1.46 -2.46
N GLN A 69 3.12 -2.69 -2.63
CA GLN A 69 3.67 -3.49 -1.54
C GLN A 69 4.87 -2.82 -0.89
N TYR A 70 5.72 -2.13 -1.66
CA TYR A 70 6.81 -1.32 -1.13
C TYR A 70 6.31 -0.19 -0.23
N GLY A 71 5.27 0.53 -0.66
CA GLY A 71 4.63 1.59 0.13
C GLY A 71 3.96 1.07 1.41
N ILE A 72 3.27 -0.07 1.34
CA ILE A 72 2.65 -0.69 2.52
C ILE A 72 3.71 -1.23 3.50
N ASN A 73 4.79 -1.84 3.00
CA ASN A 73 5.88 -2.29 3.87
C ASN A 73 6.55 -1.12 4.59
N PHE A 74 6.78 -0.01 3.88
CA PHE A 74 7.27 1.22 4.51
C PHE A 74 6.33 1.71 5.61
N LEU A 75 5.01 1.70 5.39
CA LEU A 75 4.03 2.06 6.42
C LEU A 75 4.07 1.12 7.63
N CYS A 76 4.17 -0.19 7.39
CA CYS A 76 4.28 -1.19 8.44
C CYS A 76 5.57 -1.04 9.25
N GLU A 77 6.71 -0.83 8.59
CA GLU A 77 8.00 -0.57 9.23
C GLU A 77 7.95 0.75 10.01
N ALA A 78 7.39 1.79 9.42
CA ALA A 78 7.24 3.09 10.07
C ALA A 78 6.38 3.00 11.34
N HIS A 79 5.31 2.21 11.29
CA HIS A 79 4.46 1.94 12.44
C HIS A 79 5.16 1.06 13.50
N SER A 80 5.87 0.01 13.08
CA SER A 80 6.51 -0.96 13.98
C SER A 80 7.78 -0.42 14.67
N GLU A 81 8.57 0.40 13.98
CA GLU A 81 9.80 1.00 14.52
C GLU A 81 9.57 2.37 15.17
N GLY A 82 8.33 2.88 15.14
CA GLY A 82 8.01 4.23 15.64
C GLY A 82 8.73 5.31 14.83
N TYR A 83 8.94 5.05 13.54
CA TYR A 83 9.65 5.92 12.62
C TYR A 83 8.85 7.21 12.47
N LYS A 84 9.53 8.34 12.62
CA LYS A 84 8.87 9.65 12.65
C LYS A 84 9.05 10.38 11.33
N VAL A 85 7.96 10.54 10.60
CA VAL A 85 7.97 11.26 9.31
C VAL A 85 7.49 12.71 9.49
N LEU A 86 7.91 13.59 8.59
CA LEU A 86 7.55 15.02 8.61
C LEU A 86 6.09 15.27 8.19
N PHE A 87 5.48 14.31 7.49
CA PHE A 87 4.10 14.39 7.01
C PHE A 87 3.10 13.81 8.03
N LYS A 88 1.92 14.42 8.17
CA LYS A 88 0.92 13.99 9.15
C LYS A 88 0.03 12.91 8.55
N SER A 89 0.11 11.69 9.06
CA SER A 89 -0.86 10.66 8.72
C SER A 89 -1.24 9.77 9.89
N LYS A 90 -2.41 9.12 9.81
CA LYS A 90 -2.89 8.17 10.82
C LYS A 90 -2.08 6.86 10.88
N TYR A 91 -1.25 6.61 9.87
CA TYR A 91 -0.44 5.39 9.74
C TYR A 91 0.98 5.52 10.32
N ILE A 92 1.51 6.75 10.45
CA ILE A 92 2.87 7.00 10.93
C ILE A 92 2.86 8.15 11.95
N GLU A 93 3.53 7.95 13.09
CA GLU A 93 3.66 8.98 14.12
C GLU A 93 4.51 10.16 13.63
N GLN A 94 4.05 11.39 13.84
CA GLN A 94 4.73 12.58 13.34
C GLN A 94 5.92 12.95 14.24
N SER A 95 7.08 13.29 13.66
CA SER A 95 8.16 13.93 14.42
C SER A 95 7.82 15.39 14.69
N ILE A 96 7.76 15.74 15.97
CA ILE A 96 7.54 17.12 16.47
C ILE A 96 8.83 17.92 16.29
#